data_AF-A0A2Z5N6N2-F1
#
_entry.id   AF-A0A2Z5N6N2-F1
#
_cell.length_a   1.000
_cell.length_b   1.000
_cell.length_c   1.000
_cell.angle_alpha   90.00
_cell.angle_beta   90.00
_cell.angle_gamma   90.00
#
_symmetry.space_group_name_H-M   'P 1'
#
loop_
_entity.id
_entity.type
_entity.pdbx_description
1 polymer ?
#
loop_
_entity_poly.entity_id
_entity_poly.type
_entity_poly.pdbx_seq_one_letter_code
_entity_poly.pdbx_strand_id
1 'polypeptide(L)'
;MNLLTTMRTAAAALLLAGAQLAHAHAFPTHQAPSAGETVTASPKRVAIDFDDGLEPAFSSIAVADAQGRAVTNGKAEVDASNRKHMSVALNPLTPGVYTVTWVAVAVDGHRTQGHYAFTVK
;
A
#
# COMPACT_ATOMS: atom_id res chain seq x y z
N MET A 1 15.93 -2.75 49.26
CA MET A 1 15.60 -3.35 47.96
C MET A 1 16.65 -4.42 47.70
N ASN A 2 16.29 -5.71 47.66
CA ASN A 2 17.30 -6.77 47.46
C ASN A 2 17.78 -6.80 46.00
N LEU A 3 19.04 -7.20 45.79
CA LEU A 3 19.69 -7.22 44.47
C LEU A 3 18.89 -7.98 43.40
N LEU A 4 18.17 -9.03 43.82
CA LEU A 4 17.26 -9.82 42.99
C LEU A 4 16.03 -9.02 42.50
N THR A 5 15.55 -8.07 43.30
CA THR A 5 14.40 -7.21 42.95
C THR A 5 14.81 -6.17 41.90
N THR A 6 16.01 -5.60 42.01
CA THR A 6 16.58 -4.64 41.04
C THR A 6 16.95 -5.29 39.70
N MET A 7 17.47 -6.52 39.70
CA MET A 7 17.72 -7.25 38.44
C MET A 7 16.43 -7.56 37.68
N ARG A 8 15.34 -7.90 38.38
CA ARG A 8 14.05 -8.20 37.78
C ARG A 8 13.38 -6.97 37.17
N THR A 9 13.43 -5.82 37.85
CA THR A 9 12.89 -4.57 37.31
C THR A 9 13.68 -4.08 36.11
N ALA A 10 15.02 -4.20 36.15
CA ALA A 10 15.87 -3.84 35.00
C ALA A 10 15.61 -4.75 33.79
N ALA A 11 15.47 -6.05 33.98
CA ALA A 11 15.15 -6.99 32.90
C ALA A 11 13.76 -6.72 32.28
N ALA A 12 12.75 -6.42 33.11
CA ALA A 12 11.42 -6.07 32.63
C ALA A 12 11.42 -4.76 31.82
N ALA A 13 12.13 -3.72 32.29
CA ALA A 13 12.25 -2.46 31.57
C ALA A 13 12.95 -2.63 30.21
N LEU A 14 13.96 -3.50 30.12
CA LEU A 14 14.66 -3.80 28.87
C LEU A 14 13.77 -4.54 27.86
N LEU A 15 12.88 -5.42 28.33
CA LEU A 15 11.89 -6.12 27.48
C LEU A 15 10.81 -5.16 26.94
N LEU A 16 10.34 -4.22 27.74
CA LEU A 16 9.38 -3.19 27.31
C LEU A 16 9.99 -2.18 26.33
N ALA A 17 11.27 -1.85 26.46
CA ALA A 17 11.97 -0.97 25.53
C ALA A 17 12.22 -1.62 24.15
N GLY A 18 12.12 -2.94 24.04
CA GLY A 18 12.29 -3.71 22.80
C GLY A 18 10.98 -4.01 22.05
N ALA A 19 9.82 -3.63 22.60
CA ALA A 19 8.54 -3.86 21.94
C ALA A 19 8.42 -2.94 20.71
N GLN A 20 8.74 -3.46 19.52
CA GLN A 20 8.47 -2.77 18.27
C GLN A 20 6.96 -2.55 18.14
N LEU A 21 6.55 -1.31 17.87
CA LEU A 21 5.17 -0.97 17.51
C LEU A 21 4.81 -1.73 16.23
N ALA A 22 4.19 -2.91 16.36
CA ALA A 22 3.63 -3.62 15.24
C ALA A 22 2.58 -2.70 14.58
N HIS A 23 2.82 -2.28 13.35
CA HIS A 23 1.82 -1.55 12.58
C HIS A 23 0.75 -2.55 12.17
N ALA A 24 -0.45 -2.40 12.75
CA ALA A 24 -1.56 -3.30 12.46
C ALA A 24 -2.27 -2.95 11.14
N HIS A 25 -1.72 -2.05 10.32
CA HIS A 25 -2.40 -1.50 9.15
C HIS A 25 -1.35 -1.17 8.07
N ALA A 26 -1.67 -1.46 6.82
CA ALA A 26 -0.88 -1.01 5.67
C ALA A 26 -1.49 0.26 5.07
N PHE A 27 -0.73 1.34 4.99
CA PHE A 27 -1.11 2.59 4.37
C PHE A 27 -0.16 2.95 3.22
N PRO A 28 -0.66 3.59 2.14
CA PRO A 28 0.19 4.08 1.06
C PRO A 28 1.25 5.06 1.58
N THR A 29 2.51 4.83 1.24
CA THR A 29 3.64 5.74 1.47
C THR A 29 4.05 6.46 0.18
N HIS A 30 3.85 5.82 -0.97
CA HIS A 30 4.14 6.38 -2.28
C HIS A 30 3.19 5.83 -3.35
N GLN A 31 2.85 6.65 -4.34
CA GLN A 31 1.89 6.35 -5.41
C GLN A 31 2.47 6.81 -6.75
N ALA A 32 2.39 5.95 -7.76
CA ALA A 32 2.84 6.24 -9.12
C ALA A 32 1.79 5.77 -10.16
N PRO A 33 1.12 6.68 -10.89
CA PRO A 33 1.13 8.14 -10.69
C PRO A 33 0.66 8.56 -9.30
N SER A 34 1.13 9.70 -8.82
CA SER A 34 0.75 10.30 -7.54
C SER A 34 -0.65 10.88 -7.56
N ALA A 35 -1.27 11.02 -6.37
CA ALA A 35 -2.55 11.69 -6.22
C ALA A 35 -2.50 13.13 -6.77
N GLY A 36 -3.40 13.42 -7.73
CA GLY A 36 -3.48 14.70 -8.42
C GLY A 36 -2.40 14.91 -9.50
N GLU A 37 -1.52 13.94 -9.74
CA GLU A 37 -0.46 14.07 -10.74
C GLU A 37 -1.06 14.20 -12.15
N THR A 38 -0.40 15.03 -12.96
CA THR A 38 -0.65 15.09 -14.40
C THR A 38 0.55 14.52 -15.15
N VAL A 39 0.34 13.43 -15.87
CA VAL A 39 1.35 12.77 -16.70
C VAL A 39 1.16 13.13 -18.17
N THR A 40 2.26 13.26 -18.91
CA THR A 40 2.26 13.63 -20.34
C THR A 40 2.25 12.43 -21.29
N ALA A 41 2.29 11.22 -20.74
CA ALA A 41 2.25 9.98 -21.49
C ALA A 41 1.39 8.97 -20.74
N SER A 42 0.75 8.05 -21.49
CA SER A 42 0.00 6.94 -20.90
C SER A 42 0.93 6.09 -20.02
N PRO A 43 0.72 6.03 -18.69
CA PRO A 43 1.47 5.13 -17.82
C PRO A 43 1.15 3.68 -18.18
N LYS A 44 2.15 2.81 -18.08
CA LYS A 44 1.97 1.37 -18.33
C LYS A 44 1.37 0.63 -17.14
N ARG A 45 1.46 1.20 -15.94
CA ARG A 45 0.97 0.63 -14.68
C ARG A 45 0.60 1.72 -13.69
N VAL A 46 -0.25 1.39 -12.74
CA VAL A 46 -0.31 2.06 -11.44
C VAL A 46 0.46 1.22 -10.43
N ALA A 47 1.21 1.87 -9.54
CA ALA A 47 1.91 1.22 -8.45
C ALA A 47 1.76 2.02 -7.15
N ILE A 48 1.69 1.30 -6.03
CA ILE A 48 1.57 1.87 -4.69
C ILE A 48 2.54 1.12 -3.77
N ASP A 49 3.36 1.88 -3.06
CA ASP A 49 4.19 1.38 -1.96
C ASP A 49 3.45 1.61 -0.64
N PHE A 50 3.57 0.66 0.28
CA PHE A 50 2.92 0.67 1.58
C PHE A 50 3.96 0.68 2.72
N ASP A 51 3.56 1.09 3.91
CA ASP A 51 4.39 1.05 5.12
C ASP A 51 4.54 -0.36 5.70
N ASP A 52 3.64 -1.30 5.35
CA ASP A 52 3.70 -2.70 5.74
C ASP A 52 3.46 -3.69 4.60
N GLY A 53 3.81 -4.95 4.84
CA GLY A 53 3.63 -6.05 3.91
C GLY A 53 2.16 -6.40 3.71
N LEU A 54 1.82 -6.71 2.46
CA LEU A 54 0.47 -7.04 2.05
C LEU A 54 0.25 -8.55 1.96
N GLU A 55 -1.01 -8.97 2.08
CA GLU A 55 -1.51 -10.28 1.70
C GLU A 55 -2.02 -10.25 0.25
N PRO A 56 -1.32 -10.90 -0.71
CA PRO A 56 -1.63 -10.83 -2.14
C PRO A 56 -3.04 -11.28 -2.49
N ALA A 57 -3.57 -12.30 -1.81
CA ALA A 57 -4.88 -12.85 -2.16
C ALA A 57 -6.05 -11.88 -1.88
N PHE A 58 -5.84 -10.89 -1.00
CA PHE A 58 -6.89 -9.98 -0.53
C PHE A 58 -6.59 -8.50 -0.82
N SER A 59 -5.47 -8.21 -1.48
CA SER A 59 -5.07 -6.85 -1.86
C SER A 59 -5.32 -6.60 -3.35
N SER A 60 -5.76 -5.40 -3.71
CA SER A 60 -6.10 -5.09 -5.11
C SER A 60 -5.94 -3.60 -5.45
N ILE A 61 -5.74 -3.34 -6.76
CA ILE A 61 -5.82 -2.03 -7.39
C ILE A 61 -6.76 -2.15 -8.58
N ALA A 62 -7.70 -1.22 -8.69
CA ALA A 62 -8.54 -1.01 -9.85
C ALA A 62 -8.38 0.43 -10.36
N VAL A 63 -8.47 0.62 -11.67
CA VAL A 63 -8.38 1.93 -12.32
C VAL A 63 -9.52 2.06 -13.31
N ALA A 64 -10.23 3.18 -13.25
CA ALA A 64 -11.33 3.50 -14.14
C ALA A 64 -11.18 4.89 -14.75
N ASP A 65 -11.70 5.07 -15.95
CA ASP A 65 -11.81 6.39 -16.57
C ASP A 65 -12.97 7.22 -15.99
N ALA A 66 -13.13 8.44 -16.47
CA ALA A 66 -14.20 9.35 -16.04
C ALA A 66 -15.63 8.85 -16.31
N GLN A 67 -15.81 7.82 -17.15
CA GLN A 67 -17.10 7.16 -17.38
C GLN A 67 -17.29 5.91 -16.52
N GLY A 68 -16.34 5.60 -15.63
CA GLY A 68 -16.35 4.42 -14.79
C GLY A 68 -15.95 3.13 -15.51
N ARG A 69 -15.40 3.22 -16.74
CA ARG A 69 -14.94 2.03 -17.47
C ARG A 69 -13.60 1.58 -16.92
N ALA A 70 -13.47 0.28 -16.61
CA ALA A 70 -12.22 -0.29 -16.15
C ALA A 70 -11.13 -0.22 -17.23
N VAL A 71 -9.94 0.24 -16.85
CA VAL A 71 -8.76 0.36 -17.74
C VAL A 71 -7.57 -0.47 -17.27
N THR A 72 -7.74 -1.28 -16.23
CA THR A 72 -6.74 -2.26 -15.80
C THR A 72 -6.58 -3.39 -16.80
N ASN A 73 -5.34 -3.82 -17.01
CA ASN A 73 -4.99 -4.96 -17.85
C ASN A 73 -4.52 -6.11 -16.95
N GLY A 74 -5.47 -6.94 -16.51
CA GLY A 74 -5.21 -8.06 -15.61
C GLY A 74 -5.45 -7.71 -14.14
N LYS A 75 -4.92 -8.56 -13.25
CA LYS A 75 -5.06 -8.43 -11.79
C LYS A 75 -3.93 -7.56 -11.23
N ALA A 76 -4.19 -6.96 -10.08
CA ALA A 76 -3.11 -6.38 -9.29
C ALA A 76 -2.20 -7.48 -8.73
N GLU A 77 -0.92 -7.17 -8.63
CA GLU A 77 0.13 -8.06 -8.15
C GLU A 77 0.88 -7.37 -7.02
N VAL A 78 1.01 -8.09 -5.89
CA VAL A 78 1.94 -7.75 -4.81
C VAL A 78 3.29 -8.40 -5.15
N ASP A 79 4.36 -7.61 -5.11
CA ASP A 79 5.69 -8.09 -5.45
C ASP A 79 6.18 -9.14 -4.44
N ALA A 80 6.62 -10.30 -4.94
CA ALA A 80 7.07 -11.41 -4.11
C ALA A 80 8.39 -11.12 -3.37
N SER A 81 9.24 -10.27 -3.94
CA SER A 81 10.51 -9.82 -3.36
C SER A 81 10.35 -8.60 -2.45
N ASN A 82 9.29 -7.82 -2.65
CA ASN A 82 8.91 -6.70 -1.78
C ASN A 82 7.40 -6.67 -1.55
N ARG A 83 6.94 -7.35 -0.49
CA ARG A 83 5.50 -7.44 -0.17
C ARG A 83 4.83 -6.11 0.18
N LYS A 84 5.59 -5.01 0.28
CA LYS A 84 5.07 -3.65 0.48
C LYS A 84 4.77 -2.93 -0.84
N HIS A 85 5.07 -3.55 -1.98
CA HIS A 85 4.81 -3.00 -3.30
C HIS A 85 3.66 -3.73 -3.97
N MET A 86 2.66 -2.99 -4.43
CA MET A 86 1.56 -3.52 -5.24
C MET A 86 1.40 -2.72 -6.52
N SER A 87 1.00 -3.38 -7.60
CA SER A 87 0.79 -2.73 -8.88
C SER A 87 -0.26 -3.40 -9.73
N VAL A 88 -0.75 -2.68 -10.74
CA VAL A 88 -1.60 -3.24 -11.80
C VAL A 88 -1.21 -2.65 -13.15
N ALA A 89 -1.10 -3.48 -14.17
CA ALA A 89 -0.87 -3.02 -15.54
C ALA A 89 -2.11 -2.29 -16.06
N LEU A 90 -1.92 -1.35 -16.99
CA LEU A 90 -3.00 -0.59 -17.62
C LEU A 90 -3.08 -0.91 -19.11
N ASN A 91 -4.29 -0.84 -19.65
CA ASN A 91 -4.48 -0.67 -21.08
C ASN A 91 -3.94 0.72 -21.50
N PRO A 92 -3.62 0.93 -22.80
CA PRO A 92 -3.28 2.26 -23.29
C PRO A 92 -4.36 3.29 -22.95
N LEU A 93 -3.95 4.40 -22.35
CA LEU A 93 -4.83 5.46 -21.87
C LEU A 93 -4.89 6.61 -22.87
N THR A 94 -6.09 7.14 -23.10
CA THR A 94 -6.29 8.41 -23.79
C THR A 94 -6.15 9.58 -22.81
N PRO A 95 -5.97 10.82 -23.28
CA PRO A 95 -6.04 11.99 -22.41
C PRO A 95 -7.35 12.02 -21.61
N GLY A 96 -7.28 12.34 -20.32
CA GLY A 96 -8.42 12.31 -19.41
C GLY A 96 -8.05 12.08 -17.95
N VAL A 97 -9.07 12.13 -17.10
CA VAL A 97 -8.95 11.85 -15.66
C VAL A 97 -9.22 10.37 -15.40
N TYR A 98 -8.39 9.78 -14.54
CA TYR A 98 -8.47 8.38 -14.14
C TYR A 98 -8.53 8.28 -12.62
N THR A 99 -9.41 7.43 -12.12
CA THR A 99 -9.57 7.15 -10.69
C THR A 99 -8.92 5.81 -10.37
N VAL A 100 -7.99 5.82 -9.44
CA VAL A 100 -7.40 4.63 -8.82
C VAL A 100 -8.16 4.33 -7.53
N THR A 101 -8.61 3.09 -7.37
CA THR A 101 -9.17 2.58 -6.11
C THR A 101 -8.31 1.40 -5.67
N TRP A 102 -7.99 1.32 -4.38
CA TRP A 102 -7.14 0.28 -3.84
C TRP A 102 -7.71 -0.30 -2.54
N VAL A 103 -7.41 -1.57 -2.32
CA VAL A 103 -7.62 -2.31 -1.07
C VAL A 103 -6.30 -2.93 -0.68
N ALA A 104 -5.88 -2.74 0.57
CA ALA A 104 -4.70 -3.37 1.13
C ALA A 104 -5.09 -4.18 2.36
N VAL A 105 -4.64 -5.43 2.42
CA VAL A 105 -4.78 -6.27 3.62
C VAL A 105 -3.37 -6.52 4.13
N ALA A 106 -3.07 -6.05 5.34
CA ALA A 106 -1.79 -6.28 5.98
C ALA A 106 -1.65 -7.77 6.37
N VAL A 107 -0.42 -8.22 6.63
CA VAL A 107 -0.15 -9.63 7.04
C VAL A 107 -0.88 -10.03 8.32
N ASP A 108 -1.23 -9.08 9.18
CA ASP A 108 -2.02 -9.30 10.39
C ASP A 108 -3.54 -9.44 10.14
N GLY A 109 -3.98 -9.26 8.89
CA GLY A 109 -5.36 -9.42 8.46
C GLY A 109 -6.20 -8.14 8.45
N HIS A 110 -5.69 -7.00 8.92
CA HIS A 110 -6.45 -5.75 8.87
C HIS A 110 -6.52 -5.20 7.44
N ARG A 111 -7.73 -4.75 7.08
CA ARG A 111 -8.04 -4.19 5.76
C ARG A 111 -8.09 -2.66 5.82
N THR A 112 -7.34 -2.01 4.94
CA THR A 112 -7.45 -0.59 4.61
C THR A 112 -7.85 -0.43 3.13
N GLN A 113 -8.41 0.71 2.79
CA GLN A 113 -8.80 1.01 1.40
C GLN A 113 -8.85 2.52 1.16
N GLY A 114 -8.76 2.92 -0.10
CA GLY A 114 -8.82 4.31 -0.49
C GLY A 114 -8.92 4.49 -2.00
N HIS A 115 -8.93 5.75 -2.42
CA HIS A 115 -8.93 6.11 -3.83
C HIS A 115 -8.22 7.46 -4.03
N TYR A 116 -7.75 7.68 -5.26
CA TYR A 116 -7.21 8.96 -5.71
C TYR A 116 -7.37 9.08 -7.23
N ALA A 117 -7.09 10.26 -7.78
CA ALA A 117 -7.13 10.48 -9.22
C ALA A 117 -5.79 10.96 -9.77
N PHE A 118 -5.53 10.69 -11.05
CA PHE A 118 -4.46 11.30 -11.84
C PHE A 118 -5.01 11.69 -13.23
N THR A 119 -4.28 12.54 -13.94
CA THR A 119 -4.65 13.02 -15.27
C THR A 119 -3.61 12.65 -16.30
N VAL A 120 -4.04 12.13 -17.46
CA VAL A 120 -3.21 11.99 -18.66
C VAL A 120 -3.49 13.18 -19.58
N LYS A 121 -2.44 13.86 -20.04
CA LYS A 121 -2.52 14.93 -21.05
C LYS A 121 -2.08 14.46 -22.43
#